data_AF-A0A1M7KB45-F1
#
_entry.id   AF-A0A1M7KB45-F1
#
_cell.length_a   1.000
_cell.length_b   1.000
_cell.length_c   1.000
_cell.angle_alpha   90.00
_cell.angle_beta   90.00
_cell.angle_gamma   90.00
#
_symmetry.space_group_name_H-M   'P 1'
#
loop_
_entity.id
_entity.type
_entity.pdbx_description
1 polymer ?
#
loop_
_entity_poly.entity_id
_entity_poly.type
_entity_poly.pdbx_seq_one_letter_code
_entity_poly.pdbx_strand_id
1 'polypeptide(L)'
;MVTVSLCLIVKNEADKLDNCLKSVAEAVDEIIIVDTGSIDETKEIARRYTDKVYDFTWCDDFSAARNESFRHATKDYILWLDADDILKPEDCTKLQNLKESLPEQIDAVYFSYNYAFDDTGKPALTFMRERLVKRSTNPKWLGFIHEYIDIHGNTLESDIVVTHTRVHGNADRNLNIYKKKIAEGVELNARDQYYYGKELYYHGKFEEAIEVLEKFVTLPVWIEDELDANNRLAECYIWKKEYRKARGFIYNNLERTIPRAESLYQLAKAFQQEGRYEDAAYWYETILQKEKPTNVAGFLYDEYWTWKPHIELCVCYYYLGKINKAIEQNEMAAKYVPNNDAVLYNKQFFHDIKKDSNKN
;
A
#
# COMPACT_ATOMS: atom_id res chain seq x y z
N MET A 1 6.61 -8.16 -32.62
CA MET A 1 7.09 -8.10 -31.23
C MET A 1 7.67 -6.72 -30.90
N VAL A 2 7.21 -6.10 -29.82
CA VAL A 2 7.88 -4.93 -29.22
C VAL A 2 9.04 -5.38 -28.32
N THR A 3 10.05 -4.55 -28.16
CA THR A 3 11.19 -4.82 -27.28
C THR A 3 11.09 -4.10 -25.93
N VAL A 4 11.61 -4.69 -24.86
CA VAL A 4 11.48 -4.21 -23.48
C VAL A 4 12.85 -4.09 -22.79
N SER A 5 13.11 -2.91 -22.21
CA SER A 5 14.23 -2.66 -21.31
C SER A 5 13.73 -2.77 -19.87
N LEU A 6 14.33 -3.64 -19.07
CA LEU A 6 14.12 -3.67 -17.62
C LEU A 6 15.04 -2.66 -16.94
N CYS A 7 14.48 -1.75 -16.14
CA CYS A 7 15.21 -0.74 -15.39
C CYS A 7 15.00 -0.92 -13.87
N LEU A 8 16.09 -1.06 -13.12
CA LEU A 8 16.07 -1.09 -11.65
C LEU A 8 17.02 -0.05 -11.08
N ILE A 9 16.64 0.46 -9.90
CA ILE A 9 17.59 1.07 -8.97
C ILE A 9 17.86 0.10 -7.83
N VAL A 10 19.11 -0.01 -7.37
CA VAL A 10 19.50 -0.96 -6.33
C VAL A 10 20.40 -0.33 -5.28
N LYS A 11 20.34 -0.85 -4.05
CA LYS A 11 21.28 -0.54 -2.97
C LYS A 11 21.27 -1.63 -1.91
N ASN A 12 22.36 -2.38 -1.79
CA ASN A 12 22.48 -3.46 -0.81
C ASN A 12 21.32 -4.48 -0.87
N GLU A 13 21.07 -5.02 -2.06
CA GLU A 13 19.98 -5.96 -2.33
C GLU A 13 20.52 -7.33 -2.78
N ALA A 14 21.72 -7.72 -2.33
CA ALA A 14 22.35 -8.98 -2.74
C ALA A 14 21.46 -10.22 -2.46
N ASP A 15 20.69 -10.20 -1.38
CA ASP A 15 19.79 -11.29 -0.98
C ASP A 15 18.55 -11.44 -1.88
N LYS A 16 18.20 -10.42 -2.67
CA LYS A 16 16.92 -10.36 -3.39
C LYS A 16 17.08 -10.19 -4.90
N LEU A 17 18.08 -9.42 -5.32
CA LEU A 17 18.28 -9.02 -6.72
C LEU A 17 18.38 -10.23 -7.65
N ASP A 18 19.06 -11.29 -7.21
CA ASP A 18 19.21 -12.52 -8.01
C ASP A 18 17.86 -13.16 -8.33
N ASN A 19 16.96 -13.26 -7.35
CA ASN A 19 15.62 -13.81 -7.55
C ASN A 19 14.77 -12.92 -8.46
N CYS A 20 14.84 -11.59 -8.26
CA CYS A 20 14.19 -10.62 -9.13
C CYS A 20 14.61 -10.81 -10.59
N LEU A 21 15.93 -10.74 -10.87
CA LEU A 21 16.45 -10.81 -12.24
C LEU A 21 16.19 -12.18 -12.88
N LYS A 22 16.35 -13.29 -12.15
CA LYS A 22 15.99 -14.63 -12.66
C LYS A 22 14.53 -14.72 -13.09
N SER A 23 13.62 -14.09 -12.36
CA SER A 23 12.18 -14.20 -12.59
C SER A 23 11.72 -13.54 -13.91
N VAL A 24 12.49 -12.58 -14.43
CA VAL A 24 12.08 -11.72 -15.55
C VAL A 24 13.06 -11.74 -16.73
N ALA A 25 14.29 -12.20 -16.55
CA ALA A 25 15.35 -12.14 -17.58
C ALA A 25 14.95 -12.75 -18.93
N GLU A 26 14.16 -13.83 -18.93
CA GLU A 26 13.70 -14.48 -20.16
C GLU A 26 12.61 -13.71 -20.92
N ALA A 27 11.99 -12.71 -20.29
CA ALA A 27 10.92 -11.92 -20.90
C ALA A 27 11.40 -10.57 -21.44
N VAL A 28 12.61 -10.11 -21.09
CA VAL A 28 13.12 -8.76 -21.42
C VAL A 28 14.31 -8.83 -22.37
N ASP A 29 14.51 -7.77 -23.16
CA ASP A 29 15.54 -7.73 -24.22
C ASP A 29 16.78 -6.92 -23.81
N GLU A 30 16.71 -6.26 -22.67
CA GLU A 30 17.75 -5.43 -22.08
C GLU A 30 17.51 -5.29 -20.58
N ILE A 31 18.58 -5.33 -19.78
CA ILE A 31 18.54 -5.10 -18.34
C ILE A 31 19.50 -3.97 -18.02
N ILE A 32 19.01 -2.98 -17.29
CA ILE A 32 19.74 -1.78 -16.85
C ILE A 32 19.62 -1.69 -15.34
N ILE A 33 20.79 -1.63 -14.69
CA ILE A 33 20.89 -1.50 -13.25
C ILE A 33 21.57 -0.19 -12.93
N VAL A 34 20.93 0.64 -12.11
CA VAL A 34 21.53 1.81 -11.49
C VAL A 34 21.75 1.54 -10.01
N ASP A 35 23.01 1.43 -9.61
CA ASP A 35 23.42 1.20 -8.23
C ASP A 35 23.61 2.54 -7.51
N THR A 36 22.93 2.72 -6.38
CA THR A 36 22.93 3.98 -5.61
C THR A 36 23.91 3.97 -4.43
N GLY A 37 24.93 3.11 -4.49
CA GLY A 37 25.99 3.00 -3.48
C GLY A 37 25.91 1.72 -2.65
N SER A 38 25.78 0.56 -3.30
CA SER A 38 25.92 -0.74 -2.64
C SER A 38 27.35 -0.99 -2.19
N ILE A 39 27.47 -1.67 -1.05
CA ILE A 39 28.74 -2.10 -0.43
C ILE A 39 28.81 -3.63 -0.26
N ASP A 40 27.73 -4.34 -0.61
CA ASP A 40 27.64 -5.80 -0.65
C ASP A 40 27.82 -6.34 -2.09
N GLU A 41 27.51 -7.61 -2.30
CA GLU A 41 27.67 -8.30 -3.60
C GLU A 41 26.60 -7.93 -4.65
N THR A 42 25.80 -6.88 -4.44
CA THR A 42 24.71 -6.48 -5.34
C THR A 42 25.20 -6.25 -6.78
N LYS A 43 26.35 -5.57 -6.95
CA LYS A 43 26.86 -5.25 -8.30
C LYS A 43 27.40 -6.49 -9.00
N GLU A 44 28.04 -7.38 -8.26
CA GLU A 44 28.55 -8.66 -8.73
C GLU A 44 27.41 -9.53 -9.24
N ILE A 45 26.31 -9.61 -8.49
CA ILE A 45 25.09 -10.30 -8.89
C ILE A 45 24.50 -9.68 -10.16
N ALA A 46 24.33 -8.35 -10.19
CA ALA A 46 23.83 -7.63 -11.36
C ALA A 46 24.64 -7.94 -12.64
N ARG A 47 25.98 -7.97 -12.52
CA ARG A 47 26.89 -8.24 -13.65
C ARG A 47 26.78 -9.66 -14.22
N ARG A 48 26.14 -10.60 -13.53
CA ARG A 48 25.82 -11.92 -14.10
C ARG A 48 24.73 -11.86 -15.17
N TYR A 49 23.90 -10.82 -15.14
CA TYR A 49 22.74 -10.65 -16.02
C TYR A 49 22.97 -9.62 -17.13
N THR A 50 23.80 -8.60 -16.88
CA THR A 50 24.01 -7.50 -17.82
C THR A 50 25.36 -6.82 -17.59
N ASP A 51 25.95 -6.29 -18.65
CA ASP A 51 27.11 -5.37 -18.57
C ASP A 51 26.68 -3.92 -18.27
N LYS A 52 25.39 -3.60 -18.38
CA LYS A 52 24.81 -2.27 -18.17
C LYS A 52 24.50 -1.98 -16.70
N VAL A 53 25.56 -1.95 -15.89
CA VAL A 53 25.51 -1.59 -14.47
C VAL A 53 26.18 -0.22 -14.28
N TYR A 54 25.41 0.76 -13.83
CA TYR A 54 25.85 2.15 -13.68
C TYR A 54 25.82 2.58 -12.22
N ASP A 55 26.79 3.41 -11.81
CA ASP A 55 26.80 4.02 -10.48
C ASP A 55 26.06 5.37 -10.49
N PHE A 56 25.24 5.62 -9.47
CA PHE A 56 24.58 6.89 -9.21
C PHE A 56 24.81 7.33 -7.78
N THR A 57 25.27 8.58 -7.58
CA THR A 57 25.49 9.10 -6.23
C THR A 57 24.15 9.45 -5.60
N TRP A 58 23.79 8.74 -4.52
CA TRP A 58 22.53 8.96 -3.80
C TRP A 58 22.37 10.43 -3.36
N CYS A 59 21.26 11.05 -3.73
CA CYS A 59 20.96 12.46 -3.50
C CYS A 59 19.63 12.71 -2.76
N ASP A 60 19.14 11.70 -2.02
CA ASP A 60 17.84 11.72 -1.33
C ASP A 60 16.66 12.00 -2.27
N ASP A 61 16.73 11.43 -3.47
CA ASP A 61 15.72 11.55 -4.53
C ASP A 61 15.65 10.23 -5.32
N PHE A 62 14.58 9.46 -5.09
CA PHE A 62 14.34 8.21 -5.81
C PHE A 62 14.06 8.44 -7.29
N SER A 63 13.33 9.50 -7.64
CA SER A 63 13.05 9.87 -9.02
C SER A 63 14.34 10.15 -9.79
N ALA A 64 15.32 10.82 -9.19
CA ALA A 64 16.59 11.11 -9.85
C ALA A 64 17.33 9.80 -10.23
N ALA A 65 17.40 8.83 -9.32
CA ALA A 65 18.01 7.53 -9.61
C ALA A 65 17.21 6.73 -10.66
N ARG A 66 15.87 6.73 -10.57
CA ARG A 66 14.99 6.06 -11.54
C ARG A 66 15.13 6.68 -12.94
N ASN A 67 15.15 8.01 -13.03
CA ASN A 67 15.35 8.72 -14.29
C ASN A 67 16.74 8.45 -14.88
N GLU A 68 17.79 8.30 -14.05
CA GLU A 68 19.09 7.86 -14.56
C GLU A 68 19.01 6.46 -15.17
N SER A 69 18.24 5.52 -14.58
CA SER A 69 18.04 4.20 -15.19
C SER A 69 17.30 4.28 -16.54
N PHE A 70 16.26 5.11 -16.62
CA PHE A 70 15.48 5.30 -17.85
C PHE A 70 16.32 5.92 -18.98
N ARG A 71 17.31 6.75 -18.64
CA ARG A 71 18.22 7.39 -19.61
C ARG A 71 19.04 6.39 -20.42
N HIS A 72 19.34 5.22 -19.85
CA HIS A 72 20.12 4.17 -20.50
C HIS A 72 19.27 3.19 -21.33
N ALA A 73 17.94 3.27 -21.22
CA ALA A 73 17.01 2.37 -21.90
C ALA A 73 16.97 2.63 -23.40
N THR A 74 17.05 1.56 -24.19
CA THR A 74 17.12 1.63 -25.66
C THR A 74 15.95 0.95 -26.37
N LYS A 75 15.21 0.08 -25.68
CA LYS A 75 14.09 -0.69 -26.26
C LYS A 75 12.79 0.11 -26.36
N ASP A 76 11.80 -0.43 -27.05
CA ASP A 76 10.55 0.28 -27.34
C ASP A 76 9.78 0.66 -26.07
N TYR A 77 9.78 -0.24 -25.08
CA TYR A 77 9.17 -0.04 -23.78
C TYR A 77 10.20 -0.19 -22.65
N ILE A 78 9.88 0.43 -21.51
CA ILE A 78 10.63 0.35 -20.26
C ILE A 78 9.73 -0.34 -19.25
N LEU A 79 10.17 -1.51 -18.76
CA LEU A 79 9.64 -2.17 -17.57
C LEU A 79 10.45 -1.70 -16.37
N TRP A 80 9.80 -1.36 -15.27
CA TRP A 80 10.50 -1.06 -14.02
C TRP A 80 10.05 -1.99 -12.89
N LEU A 81 11.02 -2.44 -12.11
CA LEU A 81 10.82 -3.29 -10.94
C LEU A 81 11.66 -2.77 -9.77
N ASP A 82 11.29 -3.16 -8.56
CA ASP A 82 12.18 -3.11 -7.40
C ASP A 82 12.97 -4.42 -7.29
N ALA A 83 14.12 -4.39 -6.59
CA ALA A 83 14.97 -5.56 -6.43
C ALA A 83 14.31 -6.71 -5.64
N ASP A 84 13.20 -6.43 -4.97
CA ASP A 84 12.35 -7.37 -4.24
C ASP A 84 11.03 -7.69 -4.97
N ASP A 85 10.84 -7.20 -6.20
CA ASP A 85 9.73 -7.59 -7.05
C ASP A 85 10.08 -8.83 -7.88
N ILE A 86 9.14 -9.75 -8.03
CA ILE A 86 9.28 -10.92 -8.92
C ILE A 86 8.07 -11.06 -9.85
N LEU A 87 8.29 -11.66 -11.02
CA LEU A 87 7.22 -12.23 -11.85
C LEU A 87 7.15 -13.73 -11.59
N LYS A 88 5.97 -14.27 -11.35
CA LYS A 88 5.80 -15.72 -11.31
C LYS A 88 5.95 -16.32 -12.72
N PRO A 89 6.24 -17.62 -12.87
CA PRO A 89 6.42 -18.23 -14.19
C PRO A 89 5.26 -17.96 -15.16
N GLU A 90 4.02 -17.99 -14.66
CA GLU A 90 2.83 -17.63 -15.43
C GLU A 90 2.84 -16.18 -15.90
N ASP A 91 3.23 -15.23 -15.04
CA ASP A 91 3.29 -13.79 -15.34
C ASP A 91 4.44 -13.44 -16.28
N CYS A 92 5.56 -14.15 -16.18
CA CYS A 92 6.67 -14.07 -17.12
C CYS A 92 6.23 -14.50 -18.53
N THR A 93 5.49 -15.61 -18.62
CA THR A 93 4.89 -16.08 -19.89
C THR A 93 3.88 -15.06 -20.45
N LYS A 94 3.05 -14.46 -19.59
CA LYS A 94 2.11 -13.41 -20.01
C LYS A 94 2.83 -12.18 -20.54
N LEU A 95 3.95 -11.76 -19.92
CA LEU A 95 4.76 -10.65 -20.42
C LEU A 95 5.36 -10.96 -21.80
N GLN A 96 5.84 -12.18 -22.02
CA GLN A 96 6.31 -12.62 -23.35
C GLN A 96 5.18 -12.54 -24.40
N ASN A 97 3.98 -13.02 -24.07
CA ASN A 97 2.81 -12.95 -24.95
C ASN A 97 2.36 -11.50 -25.22
N LEU A 98 2.42 -10.64 -24.19
CA LEU A 98 2.10 -9.22 -24.32
C LEU A 98 3.03 -8.55 -25.32
N LYS A 99 4.34 -8.83 -25.28
CA LYS A 99 5.31 -8.28 -26.25
C LYS A 99 4.96 -8.59 -27.70
N GLU A 100 4.34 -9.73 -27.96
CA GLU A 100 3.94 -10.13 -29.31
C GLU A 100 2.67 -9.44 -29.80
N SER A 101 1.77 -9.09 -28.89
CA SER A 101 0.41 -8.65 -29.20
C SER A 101 0.10 -7.21 -28.80
N LEU A 102 1.04 -6.50 -28.15
CA LEU A 102 0.81 -5.14 -27.66
C LEU A 102 0.54 -4.17 -28.82
N PRO A 103 -0.64 -3.52 -28.85
CA PRO A 103 -0.97 -2.58 -29.92
C PRO A 103 -0.05 -1.35 -29.89
N GLU A 104 0.33 -0.87 -31.08
CA GLU A 104 1.30 0.23 -31.23
C GLU A 104 0.85 1.52 -30.53
N GLN A 105 -0.46 1.77 -30.46
CA GLN A 105 -1.03 2.99 -29.87
C GLN A 105 -0.98 3.03 -28.34
N ILE A 106 -0.64 1.92 -27.66
CA ILE A 106 -0.58 1.87 -26.19
C ILE A 106 0.70 2.55 -25.71
N ASP A 107 0.56 3.49 -24.79
CA ASP A 107 1.67 4.28 -24.25
C ASP A 107 2.10 3.78 -22.87
N ALA A 108 1.20 3.13 -22.13
CA ALA A 108 1.50 2.49 -20.86
C ALA A 108 0.61 1.26 -20.60
N VAL A 109 1.16 0.26 -19.92
CA VAL A 109 0.43 -0.92 -19.46
C VAL A 109 0.50 -1.02 -17.94
N TYR A 110 -0.66 -1.16 -17.33
CA TYR A 110 -0.83 -1.35 -15.91
C TYR A 110 -0.86 -2.83 -15.56
N PHE A 111 -0.05 -3.23 -14.59
CA PHE A 111 -0.04 -4.58 -14.03
C PHE A 111 -0.63 -4.55 -12.63
N SER A 112 -1.21 -5.66 -12.20
CA SER A 112 -1.60 -5.84 -10.80
C SER A 112 -0.34 -6.01 -9.95
N TYR A 113 -0.34 -5.43 -8.75
CA TYR A 113 0.78 -5.49 -7.83
C TYR A 113 0.35 -6.05 -6.47
N ASN A 114 0.78 -7.27 -6.18
CA ASN A 114 0.62 -7.88 -4.86
C ASN A 114 1.71 -7.35 -3.93
N TYR A 115 1.36 -6.37 -3.12
CA TYR A 115 2.31 -5.61 -2.30
C TYR A 115 2.54 -6.22 -0.92
N ALA A 116 1.47 -6.70 -0.27
CA ALA A 116 1.55 -7.33 1.04
C ALA A 116 0.72 -8.61 1.10
N PHE A 117 1.11 -9.52 2.00
CA PHE A 117 0.48 -10.83 2.17
C PHE A 117 0.02 -11.02 3.62
N ASP A 118 -1.05 -11.79 3.80
CA ASP A 118 -1.49 -12.25 5.13
C ASP A 118 -0.67 -13.45 5.63
N ASP A 119 -0.92 -13.87 6.86
CA ASP A 119 -0.26 -15.03 7.50
C ASP A 119 -0.50 -16.36 6.77
N THR A 120 -1.44 -16.40 5.83
CA THR A 120 -1.75 -17.57 4.99
C THR A 120 -1.06 -17.53 3.63
N GLY A 121 -0.34 -16.44 3.33
CA GLY A 121 0.33 -16.21 2.05
C GLY A 121 -0.60 -15.69 0.94
N LYS A 122 -1.80 -15.20 1.27
CA LYS A 122 -2.69 -14.55 0.30
C LYS A 122 -2.42 -13.05 0.23
N PRO A 123 -2.54 -12.40 -0.95
CA PRO A 123 -2.40 -10.96 -1.04
C PRO A 123 -3.41 -10.24 -0.12
N ALA A 124 -2.89 -9.46 0.82
CA ALA A 124 -3.65 -8.62 1.74
C ALA A 124 -3.79 -7.17 1.23
N LEU A 125 -2.84 -6.72 0.39
CA LEU A 125 -2.89 -5.43 -0.30
C LEU A 125 -2.48 -5.59 -1.77
N THR A 126 -3.41 -5.24 -2.65
CA THR A 126 -3.23 -5.28 -4.11
C THR A 126 -3.72 -3.98 -4.74
N PHE A 127 -3.00 -3.46 -5.72
CA PHE A 127 -3.38 -2.29 -6.52
C PHE A 127 -2.71 -2.33 -7.90
N MET A 128 -3.17 -1.50 -8.84
CA MET A 128 -2.60 -1.42 -10.19
C MET A 128 -1.42 -0.44 -10.22
N ARG A 129 -0.38 -0.77 -11.00
CA ARG A 129 0.77 0.12 -11.25
C ARG A 129 1.15 0.15 -12.71
N GLU A 130 1.57 1.32 -13.18
CA GLU A 130 2.11 1.65 -14.49
C GLU A 130 3.48 0.99 -14.71
N ARG A 131 3.50 -0.34 -14.87
CA ARG A 131 4.75 -1.12 -14.88
C ARG A 131 5.51 -1.06 -16.20
N LEU A 132 4.81 -0.98 -17.33
CA LEU A 132 5.42 -0.96 -18.65
C LEU A 132 5.07 0.34 -19.37
N VAL A 133 6.06 1.16 -19.70
CA VAL A 133 5.86 2.49 -20.29
C VAL A 133 6.61 2.64 -21.60
N LYS A 134 5.98 3.24 -22.61
CA LYS A 134 6.57 3.39 -23.94
C LYS A 134 7.69 4.42 -23.89
N ARG A 135 8.91 4.05 -24.29
CA ARG A 135 10.08 4.93 -24.18
C ARG A 135 9.92 6.22 -25.00
N SER A 136 9.27 6.14 -26.15
CA SER A 136 9.09 7.29 -27.06
C SER A 136 8.23 8.42 -26.48
N THR A 137 7.44 8.17 -25.45
CA THR A 137 6.68 9.21 -24.74
C THR A 137 7.55 10.01 -23.77
N ASN A 138 8.83 9.64 -23.62
CA ASN A 138 9.79 10.24 -22.70
C ASN A 138 9.28 10.26 -21.25
N PRO A 139 8.92 9.08 -20.69
CA PRO A 139 8.36 8.99 -19.36
C PRO A 139 9.37 9.49 -18.32
N LYS A 140 8.89 10.22 -17.32
CA LYS A 140 9.71 10.77 -16.23
C LYS A 140 9.13 10.43 -14.89
N TRP A 141 10.00 10.01 -13.98
CA TRP A 141 9.70 9.91 -12.57
C TRP A 141 9.72 11.30 -11.94
N LEU A 142 8.68 11.59 -11.16
CA LEU A 142 8.47 12.81 -10.41
C LEU A 142 8.25 12.48 -8.94
N GLY A 143 8.69 13.38 -8.06
CA GLY A 143 8.61 13.22 -6.60
C GLY A 143 9.86 12.55 -6.02
N PHE A 144 10.48 13.17 -5.01
CA PHE A 144 11.73 12.65 -4.44
C PHE A 144 11.51 11.42 -3.55
N ILE A 145 10.27 11.20 -3.07
CA ILE A 145 9.76 10.00 -2.37
C ILE A 145 8.34 9.73 -2.86
N HIS A 146 7.91 8.46 -2.84
CA HIS A 146 6.61 8.02 -3.36
C HIS A 146 6.42 8.49 -4.81
N GLU A 147 7.52 8.30 -5.55
CA GLU A 147 7.69 8.73 -6.91
C GLU A 147 6.65 8.11 -7.84
N TYR A 148 6.30 8.84 -8.89
CA TYR A 148 5.33 8.40 -9.89
C TYR A 148 5.81 8.78 -11.27
N ILE A 149 5.34 8.02 -12.27
CA ILE A 149 5.55 8.39 -13.67
C ILE A 149 4.36 9.23 -14.12
N ASP A 150 4.64 10.36 -14.76
CA ASP A 150 3.61 11.19 -15.39
C ASP A 150 3.16 10.54 -16.71
N ILE A 151 2.11 9.72 -16.65
CA ILE A 151 1.59 8.96 -17.80
C ILE A 151 0.52 9.77 -18.52
N HIS A 152 0.72 9.92 -19.84
CA HIS A 152 -0.24 10.51 -20.77
C HIS A 152 -0.46 9.56 -21.95
N GLY A 153 -1.64 9.60 -22.57
CA GLY A 153 -1.94 8.82 -23.77
C GLY A 153 -2.79 7.57 -23.49
N ASN A 154 -2.69 6.57 -24.37
CA ASN A 154 -3.55 5.38 -24.29
C ASN A 154 -2.97 4.36 -23.33
N THR A 155 -3.79 3.89 -22.39
CA THR A 155 -3.39 2.92 -21.39
C THR A 155 -4.09 1.58 -21.60
N LEU A 156 -3.41 0.49 -21.22
CA LEU A 156 -3.97 -0.85 -21.20
C LEU A 156 -3.82 -1.44 -19.79
N GLU A 157 -4.86 -2.08 -19.27
CA GLU A 157 -4.75 -2.93 -18.08
C GLU A 157 -4.46 -4.37 -18.51
N SER A 158 -3.46 -5.00 -17.91
CA SER A 158 -3.15 -6.41 -18.14
C SER A 158 -3.45 -7.26 -16.90
N ASP A 159 -3.57 -8.55 -17.10
CA ASP A 159 -3.71 -9.55 -16.05
C ASP A 159 -2.35 -10.07 -15.54
N ILE A 160 -1.25 -9.41 -15.90
CA ILE A 160 0.10 -9.69 -15.39
C ILE A 160 0.18 -9.21 -13.95
N VAL A 161 0.76 -10.03 -13.09
CA VAL A 161 0.96 -9.72 -11.67
C VAL A 161 2.44 -9.58 -11.34
N VAL A 162 2.79 -8.46 -10.72
CA VAL A 162 4.08 -8.30 -10.02
C VAL A 162 3.86 -8.67 -8.55
N THR A 163 4.76 -9.47 -7.99
CA THR A 163 4.71 -9.89 -6.58
C THR A 163 5.87 -9.28 -5.80
N HIS A 164 5.58 -8.46 -4.79
CA HIS A 164 6.57 -7.92 -3.87
C HIS A 164 6.96 -8.97 -2.82
N THR A 165 8.25 -9.21 -2.62
CA THR A 165 8.76 -10.27 -1.72
C THR A 165 9.34 -9.75 -0.42
N ARG A 166 9.47 -8.42 -0.26
CA ARG A 166 10.10 -7.84 0.93
C ARG A 166 9.16 -7.83 2.12
N VAL A 167 9.70 -8.25 3.25
CA VAL A 167 9.17 -7.96 4.58
C VAL A 167 9.67 -6.56 4.97
N HIS A 168 8.76 -5.61 5.18
CA HIS A 168 9.10 -4.21 5.45
C HIS A 168 10.07 -4.07 6.64
N GLY A 169 11.16 -3.33 6.46
CA GLY A 169 12.29 -3.34 7.40
C GLY A 169 13.00 -2.00 7.62
N ASN A 170 12.43 -0.86 7.22
CA ASN A 170 12.99 0.43 7.62
C ASN A 170 11.95 1.56 7.56
N ALA A 171 11.26 1.82 8.67
CA ALA A 171 10.23 2.85 8.75
C ALA A 171 10.82 4.26 8.63
N ASP A 172 12.01 4.51 9.20
CA ASP A 172 12.48 5.88 9.42
C ASP A 172 13.03 6.61 8.18
N ARG A 173 13.42 5.88 7.12
CA ARG A 173 14.14 6.45 5.96
C ARG A 173 13.33 7.56 5.28
N ASN A 174 12.08 7.28 4.93
CA ASN A 174 11.24 8.20 4.17
C ASN A 174 10.95 9.47 4.98
N LEU A 175 10.59 9.30 6.25
CA LEU A 175 10.33 10.42 7.16
C LEU A 175 11.56 11.34 7.29
N ASN A 176 12.75 10.77 7.41
CA ASN A 176 13.99 11.54 7.51
C ASN A 176 14.31 12.33 6.25
N ILE A 177 14.05 11.77 5.06
CA ILE A 177 14.23 12.49 3.79
C ILE A 177 13.26 13.68 3.72
N TYR A 178 11.97 13.50 4.04
CA TYR A 178 11.02 14.62 4.06
C TYR A 178 11.48 15.74 5.02
N LYS A 179 11.86 15.38 6.25
CA LYS A 179 12.36 16.37 7.22
C LYS A 179 13.59 17.12 6.72
N LYS A 180 14.54 16.42 6.08
CA LYS A 180 15.72 17.03 5.49
C LYS A 180 15.34 18.03 4.38
N LYS A 181 14.47 17.63 3.45
CA LYS A 181 14.01 18.50 2.35
C LYS A 181 13.28 19.74 2.87
N ILE A 182 12.42 19.58 3.87
CA ILE A 182 11.74 20.71 4.53
C ILE A 182 12.76 21.65 5.19
N ALA A 183 13.78 21.10 5.89
CA ALA A 183 14.84 21.89 6.51
C ALA A 183 15.72 22.63 5.48
N GLU A 184 15.86 22.09 4.27
CA GLU A 184 16.51 22.72 3.13
C GLU A 184 15.63 23.79 2.43
N GLY A 185 14.40 23.99 2.89
CA GLY A 185 13.47 24.99 2.37
C GLY A 185 12.64 24.52 1.17
N VAL A 186 12.59 23.21 0.89
CA VAL A 186 11.72 22.64 -0.15
C VAL A 186 10.26 22.75 0.29
N GLU A 187 9.45 23.43 -0.52
CA GLU A 187 8.00 23.49 -0.33
C GLU A 187 7.36 22.20 -0.87
N LEU A 188 6.62 21.50 -0.01
CA LEU A 188 5.95 20.25 -0.37
C LEU A 188 4.69 20.53 -1.21
N ASN A 189 4.59 19.89 -2.37
CA ASN A 189 3.35 19.90 -3.16
C ASN A 189 2.25 19.04 -2.47
N ALA A 190 1.04 19.00 -3.02
CA ALA A 190 -0.07 18.26 -2.42
C ALA A 190 0.21 16.76 -2.21
N ARG A 191 0.86 16.10 -3.18
CA ARG A 191 1.23 14.67 -3.07
C ARG A 191 2.26 14.46 -1.96
N ASP A 192 3.28 15.32 -1.91
CA ASP A 192 4.29 15.26 -0.87
C ASP A 192 3.71 15.52 0.53
N GLN A 193 2.76 16.47 0.66
CA GLN A 193 2.06 16.72 1.92
C GLN A 193 1.28 15.50 2.39
N TYR A 194 0.54 14.85 1.48
CA TYR A 194 -0.19 13.62 1.80
C TYR A 194 0.72 12.52 2.33
N TYR A 195 1.77 12.18 1.58
CA TYR A 195 2.67 11.11 1.99
C TYR A 195 3.49 11.49 3.24
N TYR A 196 3.95 12.73 3.37
CA TYR A 196 4.63 13.18 4.59
C TYR A 196 3.71 13.07 5.81
N GLY A 197 2.43 13.46 5.69
CA GLY A 197 1.44 13.29 6.74
C GLY A 197 1.23 11.82 7.13
N LYS A 198 1.24 10.90 6.15
CA LYS A 198 1.17 9.45 6.41
C LYS A 198 2.43 8.92 7.09
N GLU A 199 3.61 9.35 6.67
CA GLU A 199 4.86 8.96 7.35
C GLU A 199 4.84 9.43 8.80
N LEU A 200 4.40 10.67 9.08
CA LEU A 200 4.23 11.17 10.45
C LEU A 200 3.24 10.30 11.25
N TYR A 201 2.10 9.96 10.65
CA TYR A 201 1.10 9.07 11.25
C TYR A 201 1.68 7.71 11.64
N TYR A 202 2.36 7.03 10.71
CA TYR A 202 2.93 5.70 10.96
C TYR A 202 4.07 5.71 11.99
N HIS A 203 4.71 6.86 12.22
CA HIS A 203 5.71 7.05 13.28
C HIS A 203 5.10 7.59 14.59
N GLY A 204 3.77 7.61 14.73
CA GLY A 204 3.06 8.04 15.94
C GLY A 204 3.14 9.53 16.22
N LYS A 205 3.55 10.35 15.25
CA LYS A 205 3.62 11.82 15.35
C LYS A 205 2.27 12.43 14.98
N PHE A 206 1.24 12.11 15.76
CA PHE A 206 -0.16 12.42 15.40
C PHE A 206 -0.46 13.91 15.32
N GLU A 207 0.11 14.74 16.20
CA GLU A 207 -0.07 16.20 16.12
C GLU A 207 0.50 16.79 14.82
N GLU A 208 1.73 16.43 14.46
CA GLU A 208 2.36 16.87 13.21
C GLU A 208 1.58 16.33 11.99
N ALA A 209 1.13 15.07 12.05
CA ALA A 209 0.32 14.47 10.99
C ALA A 209 -1.00 15.22 10.79
N ILE A 210 -1.67 15.62 11.87
CA ILE A 210 -2.90 16.43 11.81
C ILE A 210 -2.64 17.76 11.10
N GLU A 211 -1.59 18.49 11.47
CA GLU A 211 -1.29 19.80 10.88
C GLU A 211 -1.09 19.71 9.36
N VAL A 212 -0.39 18.68 8.90
CA VAL A 212 -0.11 18.47 7.47
C VAL A 212 -1.36 17.99 6.74
N LEU A 213 -2.04 16.96 7.26
CA LEU A 213 -3.17 16.32 6.58
C LEU A 213 -4.41 17.21 6.56
N GLU A 214 -4.68 18.01 7.60
CA GLU A 214 -5.78 18.98 7.57
C GLU A 214 -5.59 20.01 6.46
N LYS A 215 -4.35 20.44 6.22
CA LYS A 215 -4.05 21.36 5.12
C LYS A 215 -4.24 20.66 3.77
N PHE A 216 -3.76 19.42 3.64
CA PHE A 216 -3.88 18.61 2.43
C PHE A 216 -5.34 18.42 1.97
N VAL A 217 -6.25 18.06 2.88
CA VAL A 217 -7.65 17.76 2.52
C VAL A 217 -8.46 19.00 2.12
N THR A 218 -7.89 20.21 2.23
CA THR A 218 -8.50 21.45 1.70
C THR A 218 -8.13 21.74 0.24
N LEU A 219 -7.19 20.99 -0.33
CA LEU A 219 -6.68 21.20 -1.68
C LEU A 219 -7.52 20.41 -2.71
N PRO A 220 -7.53 20.83 -4.00
CA PRO A 220 -8.14 20.06 -5.08
C PRO A 220 -7.25 18.84 -5.40
N VAL A 221 -7.49 17.74 -4.72
CA VAL A 221 -6.66 16.52 -4.80
C VAL A 221 -7.46 15.34 -5.36
N TRP A 222 -6.75 14.26 -5.66
CA TRP A 222 -7.38 13.04 -6.10
C TRP A 222 -8.25 12.46 -4.97
N ILE A 223 -9.46 12.03 -5.33
CA ILE A 223 -10.47 11.57 -4.37
C ILE A 223 -9.95 10.44 -3.48
N GLU A 224 -9.16 9.51 -4.01
CA GLU A 224 -8.67 8.36 -3.24
C GLU A 224 -7.68 8.78 -2.13
N ASP A 225 -6.82 9.75 -2.41
CA ASP A 225 -5.89 10.29 -1.40
C ASP A 225 -6.65 11.12 -0.35
N GLU A 226 -7.67 11.88 -0.77
CA GLU A 226 -8.57 12.61 0.13
C GLU A 226 -9.25 11.66 1.13
N LEU A 227 -9.81 10.54 0.63
CA LEU A 227 -10.50 9.54 1.44
C LEU A 227 -9.57 8.88 2.46
N ASP A 228 -8.36 8.46 2.05
CA ASP A 228 -7.38 7.87 2.97
C ASP A 228 -6.88 8.90 3.99
N ALA A 229 -6.57 10.14 3.57
CA ALA A 229 -6.15 11.20 4.48
C ALA A 229 -7.21 11.50 5.56
N ASN A 230 -8.49 11.57 5.18
CA ASN A 230 -9.60 11.72 6.12
C ASN A 230 -9.70 10.54 7.09
N ASN A 231 -9.44 9.30 6.64
CA ASN A 231 -9.40 8.13 7.53
C ASN A 231 -8.26 8.27 8.56
N ARG A 232 -7.05 8.67 8.14
CA ARG A 232 -5.91 8.90 9.06
C ARG A 232 -6.16 10.05 10.03
N LEU A 233 -6.77 11.14 9.57
CA LEU A 233 -7.19 12.25 10.42
C LEU A 233 -8.20 11.77 11.48
N ALA A 234 -9.16 10.94 11.09
CA ALA A 234 -10.10 10.35 12.04
C ALA A 234 -9.38 9.52 13.12
N GLU A 235 -8.41 8.68 12.75
CA GLU A 235 -7.59 7.91 13.69
C GLU A 235 -6.80 8.84 14.65
N CYS A 236 -6.17 9.89 14.12
CA CYS A 236 -5.46 10.88 14.93
C CYS A 236 -6.38 11.59 15.93
N TYR A 237 -7.59 11.97 15.50
CA TYR A 237 -8.56 12.64 16.37
C TYR A 237 -9.22 11.69 17.39
N ILE A 238 -9.36 10.40 17.06
CA ILE A 238 -9.72 9.37 18.03
C ILE A 238 -8.65 9.27 19.13
N TRP A 239 -7.36 9.27 18.74
CA TRP A 239 -6.24 9.27 19.69
C TRP A 239 -6.27 10.50 20.61
N LYS A 240 -6.60 11.69 20.06
CA LYS A 240 -6.83 12.92 20.85
C LYS A 240 -8.11 12.92 21.69
N LYS A 241 -8.95 11.87 21.59
CA LYS A 241 -10.28 11.78 22.21
C LYS A 241 -11.26 12.87 21.75
N GLU A 242 -11.03 13.45 20.57
CA GLU A 242 -11.91 14.42 19.92
C GLU A 242 -12.88 13.72 18.96
N TYR A 243 -13.71 12.82 19.50
CA TYR A 243 -14.50 11.87 18.70
C TYR A 243 -15.46 12.52 17.70
N ARG A 244 -16.07 13.68 18.06
CA ARG A 244 -16.91 14.44 17.13
C ARG A 244 -16.12 14.92 15.91
N LYS A 245 -14.90 15.39 16.11
CA LYS A 245 -14.03 15.88 15.03
C LYS A 245 -13.57 14.73 14.14
N ALA A 246 -13.20 13.59 14.75
CA ALA A 246 -12.90 12.37 14.01
C ALA A 246 -14.04 11.95 13.06
N ARG A 247 -15.28 11.92 13.56
CA ARG A 247 -16.45 11.61 12.73
C ARG A 247 -16.68 12.63 11.62
N GLY A 248 -16.39 13.90 11.86
CA GLY A 248 -16.51 14.97 10.84
C GLY A 248 -15.70 14.67 9.58
N PHE A 249 -14.45 14.23 9.73
CA PHE A 249 -13.63 13.82 8.58
C PHE A 249 -14.21 12.62 7.84
N ILE A 250 -14.79 11.66 8.56
CA ILE A 250 -15.44 10.53 7.91
C ILE A 250 -16.72 10.95 7.20
N TYR A 251 -17.50 11.88 7.75
CA TYR A 251 -18.69 12.40 7.07
C TYR A 251 -18.34 13.07 5.75
N ASN A 252 -17.20 13.76 5.66
CA ASN A 252 -16.71 14.26 4.38
C ASN A 252 -16.55 13.11 3.38
N ASN A 253 -15.98 11.97 3.76
CA ASN A 253 -15.88 10.80 2.87
C ASN A 253 -17.25 10.28 2.39
N LEU A 254 -18.25 10.26 3.27
CA LEU A 254 -19.61 9.79 2.93
C LEU A 254 -20.31 10.70 1.91
N GLU A 255 -19.99 12.00 1.90
CA GLU A 255 -20.50 12.95 0.91
C GLU A 255 -19.83 12.78 -0.48
N ARG A 256 -18.64 12.17 -0.53
CA ARG A 256 -17.82 12.08 -1.75
C ARG A 256 -18.11 10.82 -2.57
N THR A 257 -18.42 9.71 -1.91
CA THR A 257 -18.60 8.42 -2.57
C THR A 257 -19.46 7.46 -1.75
N ILE A 258 -19.85 6.34 -2.36
CA ILE A 258 -20.50 5.24 -1.65
C ILE A 258 -19.58 4.80 -0.49
N PRO A 259 -20.06 4.79 0.77
CA PRO A 259 -19.22 4.51 1.92
C PRO A 259 -18.51 3.16 1.81
N ARG A 260 -17.20 3.16 2.03
CA ARG A 260 -16.35 1.96 2.04
C ARG A 260 -16.09 1.48 3.47
N ALA A 261 -15.71 0.21 3.62
CA ALA A 261 -15.47 -0.38 4.92
C ALA A 261 -14.40 0.36 5.72
N GLU A 262 -13.35 0.85 5.06
CA GLU A 262 -12.26 1.63 5.65
C GLU A 262 -12.80 2.84 6.43
N SER A 263 -13.66 3.63 5.80
CA SER A 263 -14.23 4.83 6.41
C SER A 263 -15.30 4.49 7.45
N LEU A 264 -16.20 3.55 7.15
CA LEU A 264 -17.22 3.12 8.11
C LEU A 264 -16.60 2.51 9.37
N TYR A 265 -15.47 1.83 9.25
CA TYR A 265 -14.73 1.27 10.37
C TYR A 265 -14.22 2.40 11.27
N GLN A 266 -13.64 3.46 10.72
CA GLN A 266 -13.19 4.61 11.53
C GLN A 266 -14.36 5.36 12.18
N LEU A 267 -15.50 5.47 11.50
CA LEU A 267 -16.73 6.02 12.08
C LEU A 267 -17.21 5.19 13.29
N ALA A 268 -17.27 3.86 13.12
CA ALA A 268 -17.64 2.93 14.19
C ALA A 268 -16.65 3.00 15.36
N LYS A 269 -15.35 3.03 15.06
CA LYS A 269 -14.27 3.13 16.06
C LYS A 269 -14.39 4.42 16.87
N ALA A 270 -14.71 5.55 16.24
CA ALA A 270 -14.92 6.81 16.94
C ALA A 270 -16.08 6.74 17.95
N PHE A 271 -17.20 6.08 17.60
CA PHE A 271 -18.29 5.85 18.56
C PHE A 271 -17.89 4.89 19.68
N GLN A 272 -17.18 3.81 19.34
CA GLN A 272 -16.75 2.80 20.31
C GLN A 272 -15.81 3.41 21.36
N GLN A 273 -14.85 4.23 20.95
CA GLN A 273 -13.90 4.90 21.86
C GLN A 273 -14.58 5.98 22.70
N GLU A 274 -15.71 6.54 22.26
CA GLU A 274 -16.58 7.43 23.04
C GLU A 274 -17.47 6.66 24.04
N GLY A 275 -17.43 5.32 24.05
CA GLY A 275 -18.29 4.47 24.90
C GLY A 275 -19.69 4.24 24.34
N ARG A 276 -19.95 4.68 23.10
CA ARG A 276 -21.24 4.52 22.40
C ARG A 276 -21.29 3.19 21.65
N TYR A 277 -21.32 2.09 22.41
CA TYR A 277 -21.18 0.74 21.85
C TYR A 277 -22.35 0.31 20.95
N GLU A 278 -23.56 0.82 21.19
CA GLU A 278 -24.71 0.52 20.33
C GLU A 278 -24.56 1.17 18.94
N ASP A 279 -24.17 2.44 18.89
CA ASP A 279 -23.88 3.14 17.64
C ASP A 279 -22.70 2.50 16.89
N ALA A 280 -21.64 2.14 17.62
CA ALA A 280 -20.49 1.46 17.03
C ALA A 280 -20.88 0.11 16.41
N ALA A 281 -21.66 -0.70 17.13
CA ALA A 281 -22.12 -2.00 16.63
C ALA A 281 -22.94 -1.86 15.35
N TYR A 282 -23.84 -0.88 15.27
CA TYR A 282 -24.61 -0.62 14.04
C TYR A 282 -23.71 -0.39 12.82
N TRP A 283 -22.67 0.44 12.97
CA TRP A 283 -21.76 0.72 11.85
C TRP A 283 -20.86 -0.46 11.49
N TYR A 284 -20.37 -1.23 12.45
CA TYR A 284 -19.62 -2.45 12.15
C TYR A 284 -20.50 -3.52 11.49
N GLU A 285 -21.75 -3.71 11.93
CA GLU A 285 -22.72 -4.61 11.27
C GLU A 285 -23.00 -4.15 9.84
N THR A 286 -23.12 -2.84 9.62
CA THR A 286 -23.33 -2.26 8.28
C THR A 286 -22.18 -2.61 7.33
N ILE A 287 -20.93 -2.64 7.80
CA ILE A 287 -19.78 -3.07 6.99
C ILE A 287 -19.95 -4.50 6.50
N LEU A 288 -20.33 -5.42 7.41
CA LEU A 288 -20.47 -6.84 7.12
C LEU A 288 -21.62 -7.18 6.16
N GLN A 289 -22.54 -6.25 5.93
CA GLN A 289 -23.64 -6.40 4.97
C GLN A 289 -23.28 -5.89 3.57
N LYS A 290 -22.12 -5.25 3.41
CA LYS A 290 -21.72 -4.64 2.14
C LYS A 290 -20.85 -5.59 1.32
N GLU A 291 -21.01 -5.50 0.01
CA GLU A 291 -20.12 -6.17 -0.93
C GLU A 291 -18.84 -5.36 -1.11
N LYS A 292 -17.69 -6.05 -1.04
CA LYS A 292 -16.38 -5.45 -1.30
C LYS A 292 -16.31 -5.02 -2.77
N PRO A 293 -15.99 -3.76 -3.07
CA PRO A 293 -15.88 -3.31 -4.45
C PRO A 293 -14.64 -3.93 -5.11
N THR A 294 -14.75 -4.26 -6.40
CA THR A 294 -13.65 -4.89 -7.16
C THR A 294 -12.83 -3.91 -8.00
N ASN A 295 -13.39 -2.74 -8.33
CA ASN A 295 -12.78 -1.77 -9.25
C ASN A 295 -12.57 -0.42 -8.55
N VAL A 296 -11.65 -0.38 -7.59
CA VAL A 296 -11.28 0.85 -6.88
C VAL A 296 -9.84 1.20 -7.23
N ALA A 297 -9.62 2.46 -7.61
CA ALA A 297 -8.29 2.93 -7.98
C ALA A 297 -7.38 3.20 -6.77
N GLY A 298 -7.96 3.45 -5.59
CA GLY A 298 -7.24 3.64 -4.33
C GLY A 298 -7.00 2.36 -3.55
N PHE A 299 -6.56 2.51 -2.30
CA PHE A 299 -6.24 1.39 -1.41
C PHE A 299 -7.50 0.66 -0.91
N LEU A 300 -7.49 -0.67 -1.00
CA LEU A 300 -8.47 -1.54 -0.37
C LEU A 300 -7.76 -2.46 0.63
N TYR A 301 -8.17 -2.39 1.89
CA TYR A 301 -7.56 -3.18 2.96
C TYR A 301 -8.52 -4.28 3.36
N ASP A 302 -8.18 -5.53 3.02
CA ASP A 302 -9.09 -6.68 3.15
C ASP A 302 -9.62 -6.89 4.58
N GLU A 303 -8.77 -6.60 5.56
CA GLU A 303 -9.06 -6.72 6.99
C GLU A 303 -10.32 -5.95 7.44
N TYR A 304 -10.64 -4.79 6.84
CA TYR A 304 -11.85 -4.03 7.18
C TYR A 304 -13.12 -4.64 6.57
N TRP A 305 -12.98 -5.45 5.53
CA TRP A 305 -14.09 -6.14 4.87
C TRP A 305 -14.34 -7.54 5.43
N THR A 306 -13.37 -8.08 6.17
CA THR A 306 -13.43 -9.45 6.69
C THR A 306 -13.48 -9.44 8.22
N TRP A 307 -12.33 -9.47 8.89
CA TRP A 307 -12.26 -9.89 10.29
C TRP A 307 -12.21 -8.74 11.31
N LYS A 308 -11.71 -7.55 10.97
CA LYS A 308 -11.63 -6.43 11.94
C LYS A 308 -13.00 -6.01 12.48
N PRO A 309 -14.06 -5.86 11.65
CA PRO A 309 -15.39 -5.52 12.19
C PRO A 309 -15.91 -6.57 13.16
N HIS A 310 -15.65 -7.85 12.91
CA HIS A 310 -16.02 -8.95 13.82
C HIS A 310 -15.31 -8.84 15.18
N ILE A 311 -14.01 -8.53 15.19
CA ILE A 311 -13.26 -8.32 16.45
C ILE A 311 -13.82 -7.13 17.23
N GLU A 312 -14.14 -6.02 16.57
CA GLU A 312 -14.67 -4.85 17.27
C GLU A 312 -16.13 -5.04 17.70
N LEU A 313 -16.94 -5.79 16.95
CA LEU A 313 -18.28 -6.20 17.34
C LEU A 313 -18.27 -7.10 18.58
N CYS A 314 -17.30 -8.02 18.67
CA CYS A 314 -17.08 -8.81 19.87
C CYS A 314 -16.95 -7.89 21.11
N VAL A 315 -16.10 -6.86 21.02
CA VAL A 315 -15.93 -5.88 22.10
C VAL A 315 -17.22 -5.10 22.36
N CYS A 316 -17.88 -4.57 21.32
CA CYS A 316 -19.12 -3.81 21.49
C CYS A 316 -20.23 -4.64 22.17
N TYR A 317 -20.45 -5.87 21.71
CA TYR A 317 -21.44 -6.76 22.30
C TYR A 317 -21.13 -7.19 23.71
N TYR A 318 -19.85 -7.36 24.06
CA TYR A 318 -19.44 -7.62 25.43
C TYR A 318 -19.87 -6.47 26.36
N TYR A 319 -19.57 -5.22 26.00
CA TYR A 319 -19.96 -4.05 26.80
C TYR A 319 -21.48 -3.81 26.83
N LEU A 320 -22.21 -4.29 25.82
CA LEU A 320 -23.68 -4.29 25.80
C LEU A 320 -24.32 -5.47 26.56
N GLY A 321 -23.51 -6.33 27.21
CA GLY A 321 -23.98 -7.51 27.94
C GLY A 321 -24.48 -8.66 27.04
N LYS A 322 -24.27 -8.58 25.72
CA LYS A 322 -24.69 -9.58 24.73
C LYS A 322 -23.61 -10.65 24.55
N ILE A 323 -23.25 -11.35 25.63
CA ILE A 323 -22.06 -12.24 25.70
C ILE A 323 -22.06 -13.32 24.60
N ASN A 324 -23.20 -13.98 24.34
CA ASN A 324 -23.26 -15.01 23.29
C ASN A 324 -22.97 -14.43 21.90
N LYS A 325 -23.48 -13.24 21.60
CA LYS A 325 -23.17 -12.56 20.34
C LYS A 325 -21.70 -12.16 20.27
N ALA A 326 -21.11 -11.72 21.39
CA ALA A 326 -19.69 -11.37 21.43
C ALA A 326 -18.80 -12.56 21.06
N ILE A 327 -19.08 -13.73 21.63
CA ILE A 327 -18.38 -14.99 21.33
C ILE A 327 -18.55 -15.37 19.85
N GLU A 328 -19.78 -15.32 19.33
CA GLU A 328 -20.07 -15.63 17.93
C GLU A 328 -19.25 -14.74 16.98
N GLN A 329 -19.16 -13.45 17.25
CA GLN A 329 -18.37 -12.54 16.42
C GLN A 329 -16.87 -12.86 16.46
N ASN A 330 -16.33 -13.24 17.63
CA ASN A 330 -14.94 -13.68 17.71
C ASN A 330 -14.68 -14.98 16.93
N GLU A 331 -15.64 -15.91 16.91
CA GLU A 331 -15.58 -17.12 16.09
C GLU A 331 -15.64 -16.80 14.60
N MET A 332 -16.43 -15.82 14.19
CA MET A 332 -16.48 -15.34 12.80
C MET A 332 -15.13 -14.74 12.38
N ALA A 333 -14.50 -13.90 13.21
CA ALA A 333 -13.14 -13.41 12.96
C ALA A 333 -12.12 -14.56 12.81
N ALA A 334 -12.23 -15.60 13.66
CA ALA A 334 -11.35 -16.77 13.63
C ALA A 334 -11.45 -17.60 12.33
N LYS A 335 -12.56 -17.50 11.57
CA LYS A 335 -12.67 -18.16 10.25
C LYS A 335 -11.72 -17.55 9.22
N TYR A 336 -11.38 -16.28 9.38
CA TYR A 336 -10.46 -15.57 8.50
C TYR A 336 -9.02 -15.62 9.04
N VAL A 337 -8.85 -15.33 10.33
CA VAL A 337 -7.53 -15.17 10.97
C VAL A 337 -7.42 -15.98 12.27
N PRO A 338 -7.36 -17.33 12.19
CA PRO A 338 -7.47 -18.20 13.37
C PRO A 338 -6.36 -18.03 14.41
N ASN A 339 -5.18 -17.56 13.97
CA ASN A 339 -3.98 -17.40 14.80
C ASN A 339 -3.74 -15.94 15.23
N ASN A 340 -4.64 -15.01 14.91
CA ASN A 340 -4.49 -13.61 15.30
C ASN A 340 -4.57 -13.44 16.83
N ASP A 341 -3.69 -12.61 17.38
CA ASP A 341 -3.57 -12.40 18.83
C ASP A 341 -4.90 -11.97 19.49
N ALA A 342 -5.68 -11.10 18.82
CA ALA A 342 -6.96 -10.65 19.35
C ALA A 342 -7.99 -11.79 19.41
N VAL A 343 -8.01 -12.66 18.38
CA VAL A 343 -8.88 -13.85 18.35
C VAL A 343 -8.54 -14.79 19.50
N LEU A 344 -7.26 -15.08 19.69
CA LEU A 344 -6.76 -15.99 20.71
C LEU A 344 -7.01 -15.43 22.12
N TYR A 345 -6.72 -14.15 22.33
CA TYR A 345 -7.00 -13.45 23.58
C TYR A 345 -8.48 -13.52 23.94
N ASN A 346 -9.38 -13.17 23.02
CA ASN A 346 -10.81 -13.20 23.25
C ASN A 346 -11.33 -14.62 23.55
N LYS A 347 -10.81 -15.66 22.88
CA LYS A 347 -11.16 -17.06 23.17
C LYS A 347 -10.83 -17.42 24.61
N GLN A 348 -9.62 -17.08 25.06
CA GLN A 348 -9.18 -17.32 26.43
C GLN A 348 -10.04 -16.55 27.43
N PHE A 349 -10.26 -15.26 27.18
CA PHE A 349 -11.08 -14.38 28.01
C PHE A 349 -12.49 -14.93 28.26
N PHE A 350 -13.21 -15.33 27.20
CA PHE A 350 -14.57 -15.88 27.36
C PHE A 350 -14.60 -17.26 27.99
N HIS A 351 -13.56 -18.07 27.79
CA HIS A 351 -13.43 -19.35 28.47
C HIS A 351 -13.28 -19.18 29.99
N ASP A 352 -12.52 -18.17 30.42
CA ASP A 352 -12.31 -17.89 31.84
C ASP A 352 -13.57 -17.32 32.51
N ILE A 353 -14.30 -16.42 31.85
CA ILE A 353 -15.60 -15.92 32.34
C ILE A 353 -16.61 -17.05 32.54
N LYS A 354 -16.66 -18.03 31.62
CA LYS A 354 -17.57 -19.19 31.72
C LYS A 354 -17.20 -20.10 32.89
N LYS A 355 -15.91 -20.26 33.20
CA LYS A 355 -15.45 -21.06 34.35
C LYS A 355 -15.85 -20.44 35.68
N ASP A 356 -15.74 -19.12 35.81
CA ASP A 356 -16.09 -18.43 37.06
C ASP A 356 -17.61 -18.37 37.27
N SER A 357 -18.39 -18.26 36.19
CA SER A 357 -19.86 -18.35 36.25
C SER A 357 -20.38 -19.73 36.66
N ASN A 358 -19.59 -20.79 36.48
CA ASN A 358 -19.95 -22.16 36.87
C ASN A 358 -19.46 -22.54 38.29
N LYS A 359 -18.73 -21.66 38.98
CA LYS A 359 -18.21 -21.87 40.35
C LYS A 359 -19.04 -21.14 41.43
N ASN A 360 -19.91 -20.22 41.02
CA ASN A 360 -20.92 -19.56 41.86
C ASN A 360 -22.29 -20.18 41.59
#